data_AF-A0A954NIW2-F1
#
_entry.id   AF-A0A954NIW2-F1
#
_cell.length_a   1.000
_cell.length_b   1.000
_cell.length_c   1.000
_cell.angle_alpha   90.00
_cell.angle_beta   90.00
_cell.angle_gamma   90.00
#
_symmetry.space_group_name_H-M   'P 1'
#
loop_
_entity.id
_entity.type
_entity.pdbx_description
1 polymer ?
#
loop_
_entity_poly.entity_id
_entity_poly.type
_entity_poly.pdbx_seq_one_letter_code
_entity_poly.pdbx_strand_id
1 'polypeptide(L)'
;MFIDASWFQPASRPLGLKPRTWQGKAYLTVWAVILAAPTALLAFRGQWLETLIWLGFTSFVAVIDLRDLRRQRQSGSESDDLLYITEHSANRAMTEKYELERKG
;
A
#
# COMPACT_ATOMS: atom_id res chain seq x y z
N MET A 1 -7.07 11.73 -0.90
CA MET A 1 -7.00 10.39 -0.28
C MET A 1 -5.91 10.45 0.78
N PHE A 2 -6.22 10.26 2.07
CA PHE A 2 -5.33 10.57 3.21
C PHE A 2 -4.28 9.49 3.53
N ILE A 3 -4.11 8.53 2.63
CA ILE A 3 -3.25 7.35 2.79
C ILE A 3 -2.33 7.29 1.59
N ASP A 4 -1.06 7.01 1.87
CA ASP A 4 -0.05 6.75 0.87
C ASP A 4 0.61 5.41 1.17
N ALA A 5 0.66 4.53 0.17
CA ALA A 5 1.31 3.24 0.25
C ALA A 5 2.82 3.36 0.53
N SER A 6 3.46 4.50 0.22
CA SER A 6 4.87 4.79 0.50
C SER A 6 5.21 4.76 2.00
N TRP A 7 4.21 4.95 2.87
CA TRP A 7 4.38 4.95 4.32
C TRP A 7 4.62 3.55 4.90
N PHE A 8 4.41 2.49 4.11
CA PHE A 8 4.48 1.10 4.54
C PHE A 8 5.45 0.28 3.67
N GLN A 9 6.15 -0.65 4.31
CA GLN A 9 7.01 -1.64 3.66
C GLN A 9 6.41 -3.05 3.80
N PRO A 10 6.71 -3.98 2.87
CA PRO A 10 6.20 -5.33 2.97
C PRO A 10 6.85 -6.00 4.18
N ALA A 11 6.04 -6.58 5.06
CA ALA A 11 6.56 -7.47 6.09
C ALA A 11 6.74 -8.88 5.50
N SER A 12 7.58 -9.68 6.14
CA SER A 12 7.79 -11.09 5.78
C SER A 12 6.55 -11.98 5.96
N ARG A 13 5.45 -11.45 6.53
CA ARG A 13 4.17 -12.16 6.68
C ARG A 13 3.26 -11.87 5.48
N PRO A 14 2.47 -12.85 5.00
CA PRO A 14 1.64 -12.73 3.78
C PRO A 14 0.56 -11.63 3.86
N LEU A 15 0.24 -11.15 5.08
CA LEU A 15 -0.70 -10.07 5.34
C LEU A 15 -0.06 -8.84 6.01
N GLY A 16 1.24 -8.87 6.28
CA GLY A 16 1.88 -7.85 7.09
C GLY A 16 2.36 -6.66 6.27
N LEU A 17 1.88 -5.47 6.62
CA LEU A 17 2.51 -4.20 6.30
C LEU A 17 3.25 -3.71 7.54
N LYS A 18 4.52 -3.33 7.39
CA LYS A 18 5.29 -2.70 8.46
C LYS A 18 5.36 -1.21 8.19
N PRO A 19 5.13 -0.33 9.17
CA PRO A 19 5.28 1.11 8.95
C PRO A 19 6.76 1.43 8.69
N ARG A 20 7.03 2.23 7.65
CA ARG A 20 8.35 2.76 7.32
C ARG A 20 8.50 4.18 7.83
N THR A 21 7.46 5.00 7.70
CA THR A 21 7.46 6.42 8.07
C THR A 21 6.74 6.68 9.40
N TRP A 22 6.91 7.87 9.97
CA TRP A 22 6.17 8.28 11.17
C TRP A 22 4.66 8.39 10.89
N GLN A 23 4.28 8.84 9.69
CA GLN A 23 2.89 8.85 9.24
C GLN A 23 2.27 7.45 9.24
N GLY A 24 3.01 6.44 8.78
CA GLY A 24 2.56 5.03 8.83
C GLY A 24 2.40 4.50 10.26
N LYS A 25 3.25 4.96 11.20
CA LYS A 25 3.08 4.64 12.63
C LYS A 25 1.86 5.32 13.22
N ALA A 26 1.70 6.62 12.99
CA ALA A 26 0.54 7.39 13.46
C ALA A 26 -0.77 6.81 12.93
N TYR A 27 -0.79 6.41 11.66
CA TYR A 27 -1.91 5.71 11.05
C TYR A 27 -2.29 4.42 11.78
N LEU A 28 -1.30 3.55 12.06
CA LEU A 28 -1.53 2.32 12.81
C LEU A 28 -1.99 2.60 14.25
N THR A 29 -1.46 3.64 14.89
CA THR A 29 -1.92 4.05 16.22
C THR A 29 -3.37 4.51 16.20
N VAL A 30 -3.78 5.29 15.21
CA VAL A 30 -5.18 5.70 15.03
C VAL A 30 -6.08 4.48 14.85
N TRP A 31 -5.69 3.52 14.01
CA TRP A 31 -6.42 2.26 13.87
C TRP A 31 -6.52 1.47 15.16
N ALA A 32 -5.42 1.38 15.91
CA ALA A 32 -5.41 0.72 17.21
C ALA A 32 -6.39 1.38 18.19
N VAL A 33 -6.51 2.71 18.18
CA VAL A 33 -7.47 3.45 19.01
C VAL A 33 -8.91 3.22 18.54
N ILE A 34 -9.17 3.25 17.24
CA ILE A 34 -10.50 2.98 16.65
C ILE A 34 -10.97 1.56 17.00
N LEU A 35 -10.06 0.58 17.04
CA LEU A 35 -10.37 -0.77 17.47
C LEU A 35 -10.54 -0.85 19.00
N ALA A 36 -9.55 -0.40 19.76
CA ALA A 36 -9.50 -0.63 21.20
C ALA A 36 -10.51 0.20 22.00
N ALA A 37 -10.74 1.47 21.66
CA ALA A 37 -11.58 2.34 22.48
C ALA A 37 -13.06 1.90 22.50
N PRO A 38 -13.71 1.61 21.37
CA PRO A 38 -15.09 1.14 21.36
C PRO A 38 -15.21 -0.29 21.88
N THR A 39 -14.26 -1.17 21.57
CA THR A 39 -14.25 -2.55 22.11
C THR A 39 -14.13 -2.55 23.64
N ALA A 40 -13.25 -1.72 24.21
CA ALA A 40 -13.14 -1.58 25.66
C ALA A 40 -14.45 -1.04 26.26
N LEU A 41 -15.02 0.02 25.66
CA LEU A 41 -16.27 0.62 26.14
C LEU A 41 -17.44 -0.36 26.11
N LEU A 42 -17.60 -1.12 25.03
CA LEU A 42 -18.68 -2.11 24.86
C LEU A 42 -18.48 -3.31 25.79
N ALA A 43 -17.22 -3.77 25.96
CA ALA A 43 -16.89 -4.84 26.90
C ALA A 43 -17.19 -4.44 28.36
N PHE A 44 -16.84 -3.22 28.77
CA PHE A 44 -17.18 -2.70 30.11
C PHE A 44 -18.68 -2.62 30.36
N ARG A 45 -19.48 -2.44 29.30
CA ARG A 45 -20.96 -2.40 29.38
C ARG A 45 -21.61 -3.78 29.27
N GLY A 46 -20.84 -4.86 29.12
CA GLY A 46 -21.37 -6.21 28.91
C GLY A 46 -22.07 -6.40 27.56
N GLN A 47 -21.87 -5.48 26.62
CA GLN A 47 -22.50 -5.47 25.30
C GLN A 47 -21.70 -6.31 24.30
N TRP A 48 -21.72 -7.63 24.52
CA TRP A 48 -20.94 -8.58 23.75
C TRP A 48 -21.39 -8.67 22.28
N LEU A 49 -22.69 -8.55 22.00
CA LEU A 49 -23.21 -8.61 20.63
C LEU A 49 -22.76 -7.40 19.81
N GLU A 50 -22.84 -6.21 20.39
CA GLU A 50 -22.37 -4.96 19.80
C GLU A 50 -20.86 -5.00 19.59
N THR A 51 -20.12 -5.63 20.51
CA THR A 51 -18.67 -5.86 20.35
C THR A 51 -18.38 -6.73 19.13
N LEU A 52 -19.14 -7.80 18.91
CA LEU A 52 -18.99 -8.66 17.73
C LEU A 52 -19.35 -7.93 16.44
N ILE A 53 -20.44 -7.15 16.43
CA ILE A 53 -20.84 -6.32 15.29
C ILE A 53 -19.75 -5.29 14.97
N TRP A 54 -19.22 -4.61 16.00
CA TRP A 54 -18.13 -3.64 15.86
C TRP A 54 -16.87 -4.29 15.30
N LEU A 55 -16.45 -5.44 15.85
CA LEU A 55 -15.30 -6.19 15.36
C LEU A 55 -15.49 -6.67 13.93
N GLY A 56 -16.67 -7.16 13.57
CA GLY A 56 -16.99 -7.58 12.21
C GLY A 56 -16.91 -6.41 11.22
N PHE A 57 -17.53 -5.28 11.56
CA PHE A 57 -17.53 -4.08 10.73
C PHE A 57 -16.12 -3.49 10.56
N THR A 58 -15.38 -3.32 11.66
CA THR A 58 -14.01 -2.79 11.62
C THR A 58 -13.06 -3.71 10.89
N SER A 59 -13.21 -5.04 11.02
CA SER A 59 -12.42 -6.01 10.26
C SER A 59 -12.69 -5.89 8.76
N PHE A 60 -13.95 -5.72 8.34
CA PHE A 60 -14.30 -5.55 6.94
C PHE A 60 -13.70 -4.27 6.34
N VAL A 61 -13.80 -3.14 7.05
CA VAL A 61 -13.19 -1.88 6.63
C VAL A 61 -11.67 -2.01 6.55
N ALA A 62 -11.03 -2.65 7.53
CA ALA A 62 -9.58 -2.87 7.53
C ALA A 62 -9.13 -3.74 6.35
N VAL A 63 -9.91 -4.75 5.95
CA VAL A 63 -9.60 -5.59 4.78
C VAL A 63 -9.68 -4.79 3.48
N ILE A 64 -10.71 -3.95 3.31
CA ILE A 64 -10.85 -3.08 2.14
C ILE A 64 -9.67 -2.11 2.08
N ASP A 65 -9.35 -1.47 3.20
CA ASP A 65 -8.25 -0.52 3.29
C ASP A 65 -6.90 -1.16 2.94
N LEU A 66 -6.64 -2.37 3.47
CA LEU A 66 -5.43 -3.13 3.14
C LEU A 66 -5.37 -3.51 1.65
N ARG A 67 -6.52 -3.82 1.05
CA ARG A 67 -6.62 -4.13 -0.39
C ARG A 67 -6.32 -2.90 -1.24
N ASP A 68 -6.82 -1.73 -0.85
CA ASP A 68 -6.58 -0.48 -1.56
C ASP A 68 -5.12 -0.02 -1.43
N LEU A 69 -4.52 -0.15 -0.24
CA LEU A 69 -3.08 0.06 -0.02
C LEU A 69 -2.22 -0.83 -0.92
N ARG A 70 -2.60 -2.11 -1.08
CA ARG A 70 -1.90 -3.04 -1.98
C ARG A 70 -2.04 -2.63 -3.45
N ARG A 71 -3.25 -2.22 -3.86
CA ARG A 71 -3.52 -1.76 -5.23
C ARG A 71 -2.74 -0.50 -5.57
N GLN A 72 -2.77 0.51 -4.69
CA GLN A 72 -2.00 1.74 -4.88
C GLN A 72 -0.51 1.50 -5.06
N ARG A 73 0.03 0.51 -4.35
CA ARG A 73 1.43 0.14 -4.46
C ARG A 73 1.76 -0.52 -5.81
N GLN A 74 0.89 -1.41 -6.28
CA GLN A 74 1.05 -2.04 -7.60
C GLN A 74 0.99 -1.01 -8.72
N SER A 75 0.04 -0.06 -8.66
CA SER A 75 -0.04 1.02 -9.64
C SER A 75 1.12 2.02 -9.56
N GLY A 76 1.67 2.25 -8.36
CA GLY A 76 2.86 3.08 -8.17
C GLY A 76 4.12 2.45 -8.76
N SER A 77 4.31 1.13 -8.59
CA SER A 77 5.46 0.45 -9.20
C SER A 77 5.35 0.35 -10.73
N GLU A 78 4.14 0.20 -11.25
CA GLU A 78 3.91 0.14 -12.71
C GLU A 78 4.22 1.48 -13.40
N SER A 79 3.95 2.60 -12.71
CA SER A 79 4.24 3.96 -13.21
C SER A 79 5.73 4.28 -13.23
N ASP A 80 6.48 3.84 -12.20
CA ASP A 80 7.95 3.99 -12.15
C ASP A 80 8.65 3.12 -13.21
N ASP A 81 8.13 1.91 -13.47
CA ASP A 81 8.69 1.00 -14.48
C ASP A 81 8.39 1.50 -15.92
N LEU A 82 7.21 2.06 -16.16
CA LEU A 82 6.86 2.69 -17.44
C LEU A 82 7.71 3.94 -17.75
N LEU A 83 8.06 4.74 -16.74
CA LEU A 83 8.95 5.89 -16.91
C LEU A 83 10.35 5.43 -17.36
N TYR A 84 10.84 4.31 -16.81
CA TYR A 84 12.14 3.74 -17.14
C TYR A 84 12.17 3.09 -18.54
N ILE A 85 11.10 2.41 -18.94
CA ILE A 85 10.99 1.79 -20.28
C ILE A 85 10.96 2.86 -21.39
N THR A 86 10.35 4.02 -21.14
CA THR A 86 10.25 5.09 -22.14
C THR A 86 11.59 5.82 -22.34
N GLU A 87 12.36 6.08 -21.27
CA GLU A 87 13.68 6.70 -21.40
C GLU A 87 14.74 5.74 -22.00
N HIS A 88 14.66 4.44 -21.72
CA HIS A 88 15.66 3.48 -22.20
C HIS A 88 15.39 2.99 -23.64
N SER A 89 14.15 3.03 -24.12
CA SER A 89 13.82 2.66 -25.51
C SER A 89 14.10 3.76 -26.52
N ALA A 90 14.09 5.03 -26.12
CA ALA A 90 14.42 6.14 -27.01
C ALA A 90 15.92 6.22 -27.35
N ASN A 91 16.80 5.77 -26.43
CA ASN A 91 18.25 5.92 -26.60
C ASN A 91 18.93 4.72 -27.29
N ARG A 92 18.25 3.57 -27.41
CA ARG A 92 18.79 2.38 -28.08
C ARG A 92 18.38 2.25 -29.54
N ALA A 93 17.27 2.86 -29.96
CA ALA A 93 16.78 2.75 -31.33
C ALA A 93 17.52 3.66 -32.33
N MET A 94 18.30 4.65 -31.87
CA MET A 94 18.94 5.64 -32.75
C MET A 94 20.40 5.32 -33.12
N THR A 95 21.07 4.42 -32.41
CA THR A 95 22.49 4.10 -32.65
C THR A 95 22.73 2.90 -33.58
N GLU A 96 21.76 2.04 -33.84
CA GLU A 96 21.98 0.84 -34.67
C GLU A 96 21.84 1.06 -36.18
N LYS A 97 21.37 2.24 -36.64
CA LYS A 97 21.10 2.47 -38.07
C LYS A 97 22.24 3.12 -38.86
N TYR A 98 23.37 3.47 -38.24
CA TYR A 98 24.45 4.22 -38.91
C TYR A 98 25.74 3.45 -39.16
N GLU A 99 25.85 2.17 -38.77
CA GLU A 99 27.13 1.44 -38.89
C GLU A 99 27.23 0.45 -40.07
N LEU A 100 26.23 0.34 -40.94
CA LEU A 100 26.29 -0.59 -42.09
C LEU A 100 26.47 0.06 -43.48
N GLU A 101 26.79 1.35 -43.56
CA GLU A 101 27.15 2.01 -44.82
C GLU A 101 28.49 2.77 -44.75
N ARG A 102 29.55 2.14 -44.24
CA ARG A 102 30.91 2.59 -44.60
C ARG A 102 32.01 1.57 -44.35
N LYS A 103 32.24 0.73 -45.37
CA LYS A 103 33.51 0.11 -45.83
C LYS A 103 33.05 -1.08 -46.67
N GLY A 104 33.09 -1.01 -48.00
CA GLY A 104 34.26 -0.69 -48.80
C GLY A 104 34.73 -1.99 -49.40
#